data_AF-A0A1Y5I6W0-F1
#
_entry.id   AF-A0A1Y5I6W0-F1
#
_cell.length_a   1.000
_cell.length_b   1.000
_cell.length_c   1.000
_cell.angle_alpha   90.00
_cell.angle_beta   90.00
_cell.angle_gamma   90.00
#
_symmetry.space_group_name_H-M   'P 1'
#
loop_
_entity.id
_entity.type
_entity.pdbx_description
1 polymer ?
#
loop_
_entity_poly.entity_id
_entity_poly.type
_entity_poly.pdbx_seq_one_letter_code
_entity_poly.pdbx_strand_id
1 'polypeptide(L)'
;MSQCAVCLETCAGKCAALGTCGHVYHVRCISRWIEQGRTRERGRDERGRGDDATATCPTCKRAFDHRRDVVTIYLDVRRDEDVGVEGGGRELSRGRRRSTSEAGGARRGGW
;
A
#
# COMPACT_ATOMS: atom_id res chain seq x y z
N MET A 1 -1.70 1.82 6.68
CA MET A 1 -0.97 0.71 6.04
C MET A 1 0.51 1.07 6.05
N SER A 2 1.39 0.17 6.47
CA SER A 2 2.84 0.42 6.49
C SER A 2 3.42 0.11 5.11
N GLN A 3 4.05 1.08 4.45
CA GLN A 3 4.65 0.93 3.12
C GLN A 3 6.18 0.84 3.23
N CYS A 4 6.81 -0.07 2.49
CA CYS A 4 8.25 -0.21 2.48
C CYS A 4 8.89 0.93 1.68
N ALA A 5 9.75 1.77 2.28
CA ALA A 5 10.39 2.86 1.54
C ALA A 5 11.48 2.41 0.54
N VAL A 6 11.85 1.12 0.53
CA VAL A 6 12.88 0.57 -0.38
C VAL A 6 12.29 0.09 -1.69
N CYS A 7 11.16 -0.63 -1.64
CA CYS A 7 10.49 -1.16 -2.83
C CYS A 7 9.15 -0.50 -3.12
N LEU A 8 8.71 0.43 -2.27
CA LEU A 8 7.45 1.17 -2.38
C LEU A 8 6.17 0.30 -2.31
N GLU A 9 6.31 -0.99 -2.00
CA GLU A 9 5.19 -1.91 -1.84
C GLU A 9 4.65 -1.98 -0.41
N THR A 10 3.42 -2.47 -0.26
CA THR A 10 2.79 -2.66 1.06
C THR A 10 3.53 -3.74 1.86
N CYS A 11 3.85 -3.43 3.12
CA CYS A 11 4.42 -4.40 4.05
C CYS A 11 3.32 -5.33 4.58
N ALA A 12 3.34 -6.60 4.17
CA ALA A 12 2.42 -7.63 4.63
C ALA A 12 3.16 -8.88 5.11
N GLY A 13 2.64 -9.54 6.14
CA GLY A 13 3.26 -10.70 6.77
C GLY A 13 4.56 -10.32 7.47
N LYS A 14 5.65 -11.06 7.18
CA LYS A 14 6.93 -10.93 7.88
C LYS A 14 7.70 -9.68 7.45
N CYS A 15 7.79 -8.71 8.35
CA CYS A 15 8.44 -7.43 8.14
C CYS A 15 9.53 -7.18 9.20
N ALA A 16 10.38 -6.20 8.95
CA ALA A 16 11.42 -5.73 9.86
C ALA A 16 11.17 -4.26 10.22
N ALA A 17 11.13 -3.97 11.50
CA ALA A 17 10.99 -2.62 12.05
C ALA A 17 12.28 -2.18 12.73
N LEU A 18 12.62 -0.91 12.58
CA LEU A 18 13.76 -0.30 13.27
C LEU A 18 13.32 0.21 14.64
N GLY A 19 13.88 -0.32 15.72
CA GLY A 19 13.56 0.06 17.10
C GLY A 19 13.90 1.53 17.43
N THR A 20 14.87 2.11 16.73
CA THR A 20 15.32 3.51 16.96
C THR A 20 14.42 4.57 16.32
N CYS A 21 13.67 4.23 15.27
CA CYS A 21 12.87 5.19 14.52
C CYS A 21 11.45 4.72 14.17
N GLY A 22 11.13 3.46 14.38
CA GLY A 22 9.81 2.87 14.13
C GLY A 22 9.49 2.59 12.66
N HIS A 23 10.42 2.84 11.72
CA HIS A 23 10.17 2.59 10.31
C HIS A 23 10.19 1.09 9.98
N VAL A 24 9.26 0.67 9.11
CA VAL A 24 9.04 -0.73 8.75
C VAL A 24 9.41 -0.98 7.29
N TYR A 25 10.05 -2.11 7.05
CA TYR A 25 10.50 -2.56 5.73
C TYR A 25 10.25 -4.07 5.58
N HIS A 26 10.25 -4.60 4.36
CA HIS A 26 10.37 -6.05 4.19
C HIS A 26 11.74 -6.51 4.69
N VAL A 27 11.78 -7.70 5.31
CA VAL A 27 13.03 -8.31 5.80
C VAL A 27 14.10 -8.36 4.70
N ARG A 28 13.70 -8.70 3.47
CA ARG A 28 14.61 -8.78 2.31
C ARG A 28 15.16 -7.41 1.91
N CYS A 29 14.34 -6.37 1.97
CA CYS A 29 14.72 -5.01 1.58
C CYS A 29 15.75 -4.41 2.54
N ILE A 30 15.49 -4.49 3.85
CA ILE A 30 16.43 -3.94 4.83
C ILE A 30 17.75 -4.73 4.86
N SER A 31 17.72 -6.06 4.73
CA SER A 31 18.94 -6.87 4.66
C SER A 31 19.82 -6.48 3.47
N ARG A 32 19.22 -6.26 2.28
CA ARG A 32 19.96 -5.79 1.11
C ARG A 32 20.52 -4.38 1.31
N TRP A 33 19.80 -3.50 1.98
CA TRP A 33 20.26 -2.15 2.28
C TRP A 33 21.51 -2.16 3.16
N ILE A 34 21.48 -2.92 4.25
CA ILE A 34 22.63 -3.05 5.18
C ILE A 34 23.85 -3.62 4.45
N GLU A 35 23.65 -4.63 3.59
CA GLU A 35 24.75 -5.23 2.82
C GLU A 35 25.37 -4.26 1.81
N GLN A 36 24.55 -3.40 1.20
CA GLN A 36 25.01 -2.35 0.29
C GLN A 36 25.65 -1.15 0.99
N GLY A 37 25.34 -0.92 2.27
CA GLY A 37 26.07 0.02 3.12
C GLY A 37 27.51 -0.43 3.25
N ARG A 38 27.72 -1.64 3.78
CA ARG A 38 29.04 -2.26 4.01
C ARG A 38 30.00 -2.22 2.81
N THR A 39 29.50 -2.35 1.59
CA THR A 39 30.36 -2.27 0.39
C THR A 39 30.83 -0.84 0.07
N ARG A 40 30.04 0.19 0.41
CA ARG A 40 30.35 1.60 0.13
C ARG A 40 31.29 2.24 1.15
N GLU A 41 31.27 1.76 2.40
CA GLU A 41 32.03 2.35 3.52
C GLU A 41 33.46 1.80 3.63
N ARG A 42 33.82 0.80 2.82
CA ARG A 42 35.19 0.28 2.68
C ARG A 42 36.23 1.28 2.15
N GLY A 43 35.88 2.56 2.00
CA GLY A 43 36.68 3.55 1.27
C GLY A 43 37.06 4.84 2.00
N ARG A 44 36.85 5.03 3.32
CA ARG A 44 37.16 6.37 3.90
C ARG A 44 37.43 6.49 5.40
N ASP A 45 38.17 5.58 6.02
CA ASP A 45 39.05 5.96 7.12
C ASP A 45 40.28 5.05 7.21
N GLU A 46 41.43 5.62 7.54
CA GLU A 46 42.71 4.90 7.76
C GLU A 46 42.83 4.38 9.20
N ARG A 47 41.73 4.37 9.98
CA ARG A 47 41.71 4.00 11.41
C ARG A 47 40.78 2.84 11.75
N GLY A 48 40.20 2.16 10.77
CA GLY A 48 39.92 0.72 10.78
C GLY A 48 39.28 0.19 12.07
N ARG A 49 38.34 0.93 12.64
CA ARG A 49 37.56 0.51 13.82
C ARG A 49 36.15 1.09 13.72
N GLY A 50 35.58 1.05 12.52
CA GLY A 50 34.15 1.27 12.32
C GLY A 50 33.42 0.02 12.75
N ASP A 51 32.46 0.14 13.66
CA ASP A 51 31.67 -0.98 14.12
C ASP A 51 30.83 -1.47 12.93
N ASP A 52 31.17 -2.63 12.36
CA ASP A 52 30.52 -3.22 11.17
C ASP A 52 29.01 -3.50 11.37
N ALA A 53 28.51 -3.20 12.56
CA ALA A 53 27.16 -3.32 13.06
C ALA A 53 26.28 -2.08 12.77
N THR A 54 26.84 -0.92 12.47
CA THR A 54 26.06 0.32 12.33
C THR A 54 25.60 0.53 10.89
N ALA A 55 24.30 0.77 10.68
CA ALA A 55 23.70 1.10 9.38
C ALA A 55 22.78 2.32 9.51
N THR A 56 22.43 2.96 8.39
CA THR A 56 21.54 4.14 8.37
C THR A 56 20.16 3.83 7.83
N CYS A 57 19.13 4.40 8.47
CA CYS A 57 17.73 4.24 8.10
C CYS A 57 17.47 4.84 6.70
N PRO A 58 16.88 4.08 5.74
CA PRO A 58 16.55 4.59 4.41
C PRO A 58 15.60 5.79 4.42
N THR A 59 14.75 5.89 5.45
CA THR A 59 13.68 6.90 5.51
C THR A 59 14.11 8.17 6.22
N CYS A 60 14.70 8.07 7.42
CA CYS A 60 15.05 9.23 8.24
C CYS A 60 16.56 9.42 8.44
N LYS A 61 17.39 8.58 7.82
CA LYS A 61 18.87 8.62 7.89
C LYS A 61 19.48 8.47 9.29
N ARG A 62 18.70 8.16 10.32
CA ARG A 62 19.25 7.83 11.65
C ARG A 62 20.12 6.59 11.58
N ALA A 63 21.25 6.62 12.26
CA ALA A 63 22.07 5.43 12.51
C ALA A 63 21.32 4.47 13.44
N PHE A 64 21.50 3.17 13.20
CA PHE A 64 20.96 2.09 14.02
C PHE A 64 21.92 0.89 13.98
N ASP A 65 21.96 0.10 15.04
CA ASP A 65 22.68 -1.16 15.09
C ASP A 65 21.80 -2.28 14.51
N HIS A 66 22.18 -2.83 13.37
CA HIS A 66 21.33 -3.83 12.71
C HIS A 66 21.21 -5.17 13.46
N ARG A 67 22.06 -5.42 14.47
CA ARG A 67 21.98 -6.62 15.33
C ARG A 67 21.03 -6.44 16.50
N ARG A 68 20.85 -5.19 16.98
CA ARG A 68 20.06 -4.89 18.19
C ARG A 68 18.74 -4.19 17.87
N ASP A 69 18.75 -3.31 16.87
CA ASP A 69 17.65 -2.41 16.58
C ASP A 69 16.72 -2.93 15.48
N VAL A 70 17.06 -4.02 14.78
CA VAL A 70 16.19 -4.61 13.75
C VAL A 70 15.30 -5.67 14.39
N VAL A 71 14.03 -5.34 14.55
CA VAL A 71 13.02 -6.23 15.15
C VAL A 71 12.15 -6.82 14.06
N THR A 72 11.97 -8.14 14.06
CA THR A 72 11.02 -8.79 13.14
C THR A 72 9.61 -8.66 13.69
N ILE A 73 8.71 -8.11 12.88
CA ILE A 73 7.28 -7.96 13.21
C ILE A 73 6.41 -8.66 12.15
N TYR A 74 5.20 -9.05 12.52
CA TYR A 74 4.22 -9.60 11.59
C TYR A 74 3.07 -8.60 11.43
N LEU A 75 2.79 -8.21 10.18
CA LEU A 75 1.70 -7.30 9.84
C LEU A 75 0.60 -8.05 9.11
N ASP A 76 -0.52 -8.28 9.79
CA ASP A 76 -1.74 -8.82 9.21
C ASP A 76 -2.48 -7.74 8.44
N VAL A 77 -2.11 -7.57 7.17
CA VAL A 77 -2.88 -6.73 6.25
C VAL A 77 -4.11 -7.53 5.88
N ARG A 78 -5.26 -7.22 6.49
CA ARG A 78 -6.55 -7.68 5.97
C ARG A 78 -6.59 -7.26 4.50
N ARG A 79 -6.66 -8.23 3.60
CA ARG A 79 -7.09 -7.95 2.23
C ARG A 79 -8.43 -7.23 2.40
N ASP A 80 -8.49 -5.97 1.99
CA ASP A 80 -9.77 -5.39 1.57
C ASP A 80 -10.22 -6.26 0.40
N GLU A 81 -10.82 -7.41 0.71
CA GLU A 81 -11.77 -8.03 -0.19
C GLU A 81 -12.89 -6.99 -0.28
N ASP A 82 -12.96 -6.37 -1.44
CA ASP A 82 -13.94 -5.41 -1.90
C ASP A 82 -15.11 -5.23 -0.92
N VAL A 83 -15.22 -4.04 -0.31
CA VAL A 83 -16.51 -3.57 0.18
C VAL A 83 -17.39 -3.35 -1.06
N GLY A 84 -17.88 -4.47 -1.62
CA GLY A 84 -18.98 -4.49 -2.55
C GLY A 84 -20.19 -3.96 -1.79
N VAL A 85 -20.48 -2.68 -1.99
CA VAL A 85 -21.80 -2.12 -1.69
C VAL A 85 -22.78 -2.78 -2.65
N GLU A 86 -23.19 -4.01 -2.33
CA GLU A 86 -24.32 -4.67 -2.97
C GLU A 86 -25.62 -4.15 -2.33
N GLY A 87 -25.95 -2.90 -2.66
CA GLY A 87 -27.25 -2.29 -2.35
C GLY A 87 -28.29 -2.59 -3.43
N GLY A 88 -28.49 -3.86 -3.77
CA GLY A 88 -29.47 -4.32 -4.76
C GLY A 88 -30.90 -4.36 -4.21
N GLY A 89 -31.53 -3.20 -4.00
CA GLY A 89 -32.95 -3.09 -3.70
C GLY A 89 -33.80 -3.04 -4.97
N ARG A 90 -34.23 -4.20 -5.47
CA ARG A 90 -35.20 -4.33 -6.58
C ARG A 90 -36.60 -4.48 -6.00
N GLU A 91 -37.38 -3.40 -6.02
CA GLU A 91 -38.83 -3.48 -5.91
C GLU A 91 -39.48 -3.11 -7.25
N LEU A 92 -39.68 -4.15 -8.06
CA LEU A 92 -40.67 -4.14 -9.12
C LEU A 92 -42.04 -4.27 -8.46
N SER A 93 -42.81 -3.18 -8.45
CA SER A 93 -44.27 -3.19 -8.63
C SER A 93 -44.85 -1.80 -8.41
N ARG A 94 -45.25 -1.12 -9.48
CA ARG A 94 -46.63 -0.63 -9.70
C ARG A 94 -46.70 0.34 -10.89
N GLY A 95 -47.63 0.04 -11.79
CA GLY A 95 -48.51 1.09 -12.29
C GLY A 95 -48.12 1.77 -13.60
N ARG A 96 -48.30 1.04 -14.70
CA ARG A 96 -48.69 1.61 -16.00
C ARG A 96 -49.85 2.60 -15.81
N ARG A 97 -49.62 3.90 -16.05
CA ARG A 97 -50.65 4.83 -16.55
C ARG A 97 -50.03 5.70 -17.63
N ARG A 98 -50.36 5.35 -18.86
CA ARG A 98 -50.07 6.10 -20.08
C ARG A 98 -51.13 7.20 -20.16
N SER A 99 -50.75 8.44 -19.87
CA SER A 99 -51.60 9.60 -20.09
C SER A 99 -51.61 9.90 -21.58
N THR A 100 -52.78 9.74 -22.17
CA THR A 100 -53.12 10.08 -23.55
C THR A 100 -53.07 11.59 -23.73
N SER A 101 -52.16 12.10 -24.54
CA SER A 101 -52.27 13.43 -25.15
C SER A 101 -52.54 13.22 -26.63
N GLU A 102 -53.82 13.15 -26.97
CA GLU A 102 -54.29 13.19 -28.34
C GLU A 102 -54.04 14.60 -28.89
N ALA A 103 -53.04 14.72 -29.76
CA ALA A 103 -52.78 15.92 -30.53
C ALA A 103 -52.96 15.58 -32.02
N GLY A 104 -54.14 15.93 -32.52
CA GLY A 104 -54.37 16.63 -33.80
C GLY A 104 -53.86 16.05 -35.11
N GLY A 105 -54.75 16.07 -36.12
CA GLY A 105 -54.37 16.18 -37.53
C GLY A 105 -54.79 14.98 -38.38
N ALA A 106 -56.05 14.89 -38.81
CA ALA A 106 -56.57 15.50 -40.05
C ALA A 106 -56.16 14.76 -41.35
N ARG A 107 -57.21 14.41 -42.13
CA ARG A 107 -57.34 14.39 -43.60
C ARG A 107 -57.33 13.04 -44.36
N ARG A 108 -58.52 12.77 -44.91
CA ARG A 108 -58.88 12.47 -46.33
C ARG A 108 -58.75 11.02 -46.84
N GLY A 109 -59.85 10.53 -47.45
CA GLY A 109 -59.80 9.79 -48.72
C GLY A 109 -60.83 8.66 -48.94
N GLY A 110 -61.68 8.80 -49.97
CA GLY A 110 -62.41 7.75 -50.72
C GLY A 110 -63.69 7.26 -50.05
N TRP A 111 -64.86 7.15 -50.69
CA TRP A 111 -65.16 6.79 -52.08
C TRP A 111 -66.24 7.69 -52.69
#